data_AF-A0A645GDT6-F1
#
_entry.id   AF-A0A645GDT6-F1
#
_cell.length_a   1.000
_cell.length_b   1.000
_cell.length_c   1.000
_cell.angle_alpha   90.00
_cell.angle_beta   90.00
_cell.angle_gamma   90.00
#
_symmetry.space_group_name_H-M   'P 1'
#
loop_
_entity.id
_entity.type
_entity.pdbx_description
1 polymer ?
#
loop_
_entity_poly.entity_id
_entity_poly.type
_entity_poly.pdbx_seq_one_letter_code
_entity_poly.pdbx_strand_id
1 'polypeptide(L)'
;MNEFLVYWMKDPEQYSVTILVAFLFAINIFYLTMREPIIISRDANGLFKDAKNNAYLMAVSKVILSIVLIQFWGIAGVLAATLLTNWVVDFLYNPVLVYKKVFKLNPIRYYAMVASRLLLAMGIGLISYIIWNNNLAYIEGGMIHFIIACLILGMSVGGIMTLIYAVSYKSYRNLFKRLYSIFFNKTRKA
;
A
#
# COMPACT_ATOMS: atom_id res chain seq x y z
N MET A 1 15.37 12.92 -8.17
CA MET A 1 14.03 12.28 -8.26
C MET A 1 13.63 11.91 -9.69
N ASN A 2 14.19 12.54 -10.73
CA ASN A 2 13.83 12.27 -12.13
C ASN A 2 14.76 11.27 -12.86
N GLU A 3 15.83 10.79 -12.24
CA GLU A 3 16.81 9.93 -12.92
C GLU A 3 16.22 8.61 -13.44
N PHE A 4 15.32 7.98 -12.69
CA PHE A 4 14.63 6.77 -13.17
C PHE A 4 13.88 7.03 -14.48
N LEU A 5 13.20 8.18 -14.58
CA LEU A 5 12.45 8.56 -15.77
C LEU A 5 13.39 8.85 -16.94
N VAL A 6 14.58 9.41 -16.67
CA VAL A 6 15.62 9.62 -17.70
C VAL A 6 16.15 8.28 -18.26
N TYR A 7 16.30 7.25 -17.41
CA TYR A 7 16.78 5.94 -17.87
C TYR A 7 15.69 5.09 -18.55
N TRP A 8 14.42 5.21 -18.11
CA TRP A 8 13.33 4.40 -18.64
C TRP A 8 12.63 5.06 -19.85
N MET A 9 12.49 6.38 -19.84
CA MET A 9 11.81 7.14 -20.89
C MET A 9 12.79 8.04 -21.63
N LYS A 10 12.77 7.91 -22.95
CA LYS A 10 13.68 8.63 -23.86
C LYS A 10 13.49 10.15 -23.83
N ASP A 11 12.28 10.63 -23.46
CA ASP A 11 11.89 12.04 -23.38
C ASP A 11 11.40 12.41 -21.96
N PRO A 12 12.29 12.82 -21.05
CA PRO A 12 11.95 13.07 -19.64
C PRO A 12 11.08 14.31 -19.39
N GLU A 13 11.05 15.28 -20.32
CA GLU A 13 10.27 16.52 -20.16
C GLU A 13 8.76 16.32 -20.36
N GLN A 14 8.35 15.35 -21.19
CA GLN A 14 6.92 15.08 -21.44
C GLN A 14 6.26 14.27 -20.32
N TYR A 15 7.05 13.61 -19.48
CA TYR A 15 6.57 12.68 -18.45
C TYR A 15 7.08 13.04 -17.06
N SER A 16 7.25 14.33 -16.76
CA SER A 16 7.63 14.78 -15.42
C SER A 16 6.54 14.43 -14.42
N VAL A 17 6.69 13.31 -13.72
CA VAL A 17 5.77 12.87 -12.67
C VAL A 17 6.01 13.76 -11.45
N THR A 18 5.05 14.64 -11.14
CA THR A 18 5.12 15.45 -9.92
C THR A 18 5.12 14.55 -8.69
N ILE A 19 5.79 14.98 -7.61
CA ILE A 19 5.83 14.24 -6.34
C ILE A 19 4.43 13.86 -5.82
N LEU A 20 3.43 14.71 -6.10
CA LEU A 20 2.03 14.47 -5.78
C LEU A 20 1.46 13.22 -6.47
N VAL A 21 1.79 13.02 -7.75
CA VAL A 21 1.35 11.83 -8.51
C VAL A 21 1.99 10.57 -7.96
N ALA A 22 3.30 10.61 -7.66
CA ALA A 22 4.01 9.50 -7.04
C ALA A 22 3.41 9.14 -5.66
N PHE A 23 3.08 10.14 -4.85
CA PHE A 23 2.44 9.95 -3.55
C PHE A 23 1.04 9.33 -3.67
N LEU A 24 0.19 9.85 -4.58
CA LEU A 24 -1.13 9.29 -4.85
C LEU A 24 -1.05 7.85 -5.35
N PHE A 25 -0.05 7.53 -6.17
CA PHE A 25 0.20 6.18 -6.65
C PHE A 25 0.59 5.24 -5.51
N ALA A 26 1.49 5.68 -4.63
CA ALA A 26 1.92 4.91 -3.46
C ALA A 26 0.75 4.57 -2.52
N ILE A 27 -0.12 5.55 -2.21
CA ILE A 27 -1.31 5.28 -1.40
C ILE A 27 -2.26 4.29 -2.09
N ASN A 28 -2.44 4.40 -3.41
CA ASN A 28 -3.31 3.47 -4.14
C ASN A 28 -2.79 2.03 -4.05
N ILE A 29 -1.47 1.81 -4.20
CA ILE A 29 -0.84 0.50 -4.02
C ILE A 29 -1.01 0.00 -2.58
N PHE A 30 -0.82 0.87 -1.60
CA PHE A 30 -1.03 0.52 -0.19
C PHE A 30 -2.48 0.06 0.07
N TYR A 31 -3.46 0.76 -0.49
CA TYR A 31 -4.86 0.36 -0.38
C TYR A 31 -5.14 -1.00 -1.04
N LEU A 32 -4.61 -1.21 -2.26
CA LEU A 32 -4.78 -2.47 -3.00
C LEU A 32 -4.29 -3.68 -2.19
N THR A 33 -3.08 -3.58 -1.66
CA THR A 33 -2.46 -4.65 -0.84
C THR A 33 -3.20 -4.88 0.48
N MET A 34 -3.71 -3.82 1.11
CA MET A 34 -4.46 -3.94 2.37
C MET A 34 -5.85 -4.57 2.19
N ARG A 35 -6.50 -4.31 1.05
CA ARG A 35 -7.86 -4.76 0.73
C ARG A 35 -7.93 -6.25 0.41
N GLU A 36 -6.88 -6.80 -0.20
CA GLU A 36 -6.86 -8.16 -0.75
C GLU A 36 -7.20 -9.27 0.27
N PRO A 37 -6.68 -9.27 1.52
CA PRO A 37 -7.08 -10.27 2.53
C PRO A 37 -8.57 -10.24 2.89
N ILE A 38 -9.23 -9.08 2.82
CA ILE A 38 -10.66 -8.93 3.10
C ILE A 38 -11.46 -9.58 1.98
N ILE A 39 -11.08 -9.34 0.72
CA ILE A 39 -11.74 -9.91 -0.46
C ILE A 39 -11.65 -11.43 -0.41
N ILE A 40 -10.46 -11.97 -0.17
CA ILE A 40 -10.24 -13.42 -0.05
C ILE A 40 -11.13 -14.01 1.06
N SER A 41 -11.17 -13.36 2.22
CA SER A 41 -12.01 -13.81 3.34
C SER A 41 -13.52 -13.75 3.01
N ARG A 42 -13.95 -12.72 2.29
CA ARG A 42 -15.33 -12.54 1.85
C ARG A 42 -15.74 -13.61 0.84
N ASP A 43 -14.88 -13.86 -0.15
CA ASP A 43 -15.15 -14.78 -1.26
C ASP A 43 -15.16 -16.23 -0.74
N ALA A 44 -14.27 -16.58 0.20
CA ALA A 44 -14.27 -17.87 0.88
C ALA A 44 -15.56 -18.16 1.66
N ASN A 45 -16.27 -17.13 2.15
CA ASN A 45 -17.54 -17.27 2.87
C ASN A 45 -18.77 -17.11 1.97
N GLY A 46 -18.60 -16.98 0.65
CA GLY A 46 -19.72 -16.89 -0.29
C GLY A 46 -20.47 -15.54 -0.29
N LEU A 47 -19.92 -14.49 0.33
CA LEU A 47 -20.56 -13.15 0.40
C LEU A 47 -20.40 -12.32 -0.89
N PHE A 48 -19.97 -12.93 -1.99
CA PHE A 48 -19.81 -12.24 -3.27
C PHE A 48 -21.13 -11.67 -3.80
N LYS A 49 -22.28 -12.33 -3.54
CA LYS A 49 -23.61 -11.84 -3.95
C LYS A 49 -23.98 -10.53 -3.25
N ASP A 50 -23.70 -10.45 -1.95
CA ASP A 50 -24.00 -9.26 -1.14
C ASP A 50 -23.09 -8.06 -1.50
N ALA A 51 -21.86 -8.35 -1.94
CA ALA A 51 -20.91 -7.32 -2.36
C ALA A 51 -21.09 -6.89 -3.83
N LYS A 52 -21.89 -7.59 -4.62
CA LYS A 52 -22.12 -7.31 -6.05
C LYS A 52 -22.63 -5.88 -6.28
N ASN A 53 -23.63 -5.45 -5.51
CA ASN A 53 -24.20 -4.11 -5.65
C ASN A 53 -23.18 -3.02 -5.31
N ASN A 54 -22.35 -3.27 -4.30
CA ASN A 54 -21.28 -2.35 -3.92
C ASN A 54 -20.17 -2.27 -4.99
N ALA A 55 -19.86 -3.40 -5.64
CA ALA A 55 -18.90 -3.41 -6.75
C ALA A 55 -19.36 -2.56 -7.93
N TYR A 56 -20.65 -2.57 -8.27
CA TYR A 56 -21.20 -1.68 -9.30
C TYR A 56 -21.13 -0.22 -8.88
N LEU A 57 -21.54 0.10 -7.65
CA LEU A 57 -21.47 1.46 -7.12
C LEU A 57 -20.04 2.00 -7.15
N MET A 58 -19.07 1.16 -6.79
CA MET A 58 -17.64 1.48 -6.83
C MET A 58 -17.15 1.73 -8.26
N ALA A 59 -17.50 0.86 -9.22
CA ALA A 59 -17.08 1.04 -10.60
C ALA A 59 -17.66 2.33 -11.21
N VAL A 60 -18.95 2.58 -11.00
CA VAL A 60 -19.63 3.77 -11.53
C VAL A 60 -19.07 5.04 -10.90
N SER A 61 -18.95 5.10 -9.58
CA SER A 61 -18.40 6.28 -8.90
C SER A 61 -16.96 6.56 -9.31
N LYS A 62 -16.12 5.52 -9.48
CA LYS A 62 -14.73 5.67 -9.94
C LYS A 62 -14.65 6.30 -11.32
N VAL A 63 -15.47 5.86 -12.26
CA VAL A 63 -15.50 6.40 -13.63
C VAL A 63 -15.97 7.84 -13.64
N ILE A 64 -17.07 8.16 -12.94
CA ILE A 64 -17.60 9.52 -12.88
C ILE A 64 -16.58 10.48 -12.27
N LEU A 65 -16.03 10.12 -11.09
CA LEU A 65 -15.00 10.93 -10.44
C LEU A 65 -13.75 11.07 -11.32
N SER A 66 -13.34 10.02 -12.03
CA SER A 66 -12.18 10.08 -12.92
C SER A 66 -12.41 11.07 -14.06
N ILE A 67 -13.60 11.09 -14.68
CA ILE A 67 -13.94 12.01 -15.78
C ILE A 67 -14.00 13.46 -15.29
N VAL A 68 -14.50 13.70 -14.08
CA VAL A 68 -14.55 15.05 -13.50
C VAL A 68 -13.14 15.52 -13.13
N LEU A 69 -12.37 14.71 -12.39
CA LEU A 69 -11.08 15.13 -11.83
C LEU A 69 -9.97 15.20 -12.88
N ILE A 70 -10.05 14.45 -13.99
CA ILE A 70 -9.05 14.53 -15.07
C ILE A 70 -9.03 15.91 -15.74
N GLN A 71 -10.17 16.60 -15.80
CA GLN A 71 -10.27 17.93 -16.39
C GLN A 71 -9.55 19.00 -15.56
N PHE A 72 -9.44 18.80 -14.24
CA PHE A 72 -8.76 19.74 -13.34
C PHE A 72 -7.29 19.38 -13.14
N TRP A 73 -6.97 18.11 -12.90
CA TRP A 73 -5.66 17.66 -12.42
C TRP A 73 -5.00 16.59 -13.30
N GLY A 74 -5.51 16.35 -14.51
CA GLY A 74 -4.97 15.34 -15.42
C GLY A 74 -4.89 13.95 -14.79
N ILE A 75 -3.74 13.29 -14.96
CA ILE A 75 -3.49 11.93 -14.43
C ILE A 75 -3.58 11.89 -12.89
N ALA A 76 -3.17 12.96 -12.20
CA ALA A 76 -3.28 13.04 -10.75
C ALA A 76 -4.74 12.98 -10.30
N GLY A 77 -5.64 13.59 -11.07
CA GLY A 77 -7.08 13.55 -10.86
C GLY A 77 -7.67 12.14 -10.96
N VAL A 78 -7.20 11.33 -11.93
CA VAL A 78 -7.62 9.93 -12.08
C VAL A 78 -7.17 9.07 -10.88
N LEU A 79 -5.95 9.28 -10.40
CA LEU A 79 -5.42 8.58 -9.23
C LEU A 79 -6.15 9.00 -7.95
N ALA A 80 -6.44 10.30 -7.80
CA ALA A 80 -7.22 10.83 -6.68
C ALA A 80 -8.65 10.30 -6.68
N ALA A 81 -9.31 10.24 -7.84
CA ALA A 81 -10.63 9.62 -8.00
C ALA A 81 -10.62 8.16 -7.55
N THR A 82 -9.64 7.38 -7.99
CA THR A 82 -9.47 5.98 -7.58
C THR A 82 -9.34 5.85 -6.07
N LEU A 83 -8.51 6.70 -5.47
CA LEU A 83 -8.24 6.71 -4.04
C LEU A 83 -9.50 7.06 -3.25
N LEU A 84 -10.19 8.14 -3.62
CA LEU A 84 -11.44 8.56 -2.99
C LEU A 84 -12.51 7.47 -3.07
N THR A 85 -12.74 6.89 -4.25
CA THR A 85 -13.74 5.83 -4.41
C THR A 85 -13.41 4.61 -3.55
N ASN A 86 -12.15 4.19 -3.51
CA ASN A 86 -11.70 3.08 -2.69
C ASN A 86 -11.88 3.36 -1.19
N TRP A 87 -11.48 4.55 -0.73
CA TRP A 87 -11.57 4.93 0.68
C TRP A 87 -13.00 5.26 1.15
N VAL A 88 -13.89 5.66 0.26
CA VAL A 88 -15.28 6.01 0.62
C VAL A 88 -16.23 4.84 0.40
N VAL A 89 -16.17 4.18 -0.76
CA VAL A 89 -17.14 3.14 -1.11
C VAL A 89 -16.72 1.78 -0.58
N ASP A 90 -15.45 1.40 -0.81
CA ASP A 90 -14.99 0.07 -0.44
C ASP A 90 -14.67 -0.03 1.06
N PHE A 91 -13.98 0.97 1.62
CA PHE A 91 -13.58 0.96 3.03
C PHE A 91 -14.75 1.14 4.03
N LEU A 92 -15.85 1.80 3.65
CA LEU A 92 -17.03 1.85 4.51
C LEU A 92 -17.88 0.57 4.42
N TYR A 93 -18.03 0.00 3.23
CA TYR A 93 -19.03 -1.04 3.02
C TYR A 93 -18.48 -2.46 3.26
N ASN A 94 -17.31 -2.79 2.71
CA ASN A 94 -16.76 -4.14 2.74
C ASN A 94 -16.39 -4.61 4.16
N PRO A 95 -15.75 -3.78 5.01
CA PRO A 95 -15.44 -4.16 6.38
C PRO A 95 -16.68 -4.37 7.24
N VAL A 96 -17.70 -3.52 7.10
CA VAL A 96 -18.97 -3.68 7.85
C VAL A 96 -19.66 -4.97 7.47
N LEU A 97 -19.69 -5.30 6.17
CA LEU A 97 -20.28 -6.55 5.68
C LEU A 97 -19.54 -7.78 6.25
N VAL A 98 -18.22 -7.81 6.10
CA VAL A 98 -17.39 -8.97 6.47
C VAL A 98 -17.28 -9.11 8.00
N TYR A 99 -17.01 -8.03 8.75
CA TYR A 99 -16.88 -8.14 10.22
C TYR A 99 -18.20 -8.46 10.91
N LYS A 100 -19.32 -7.93 10.41
CA LYS A 100 -20.63 -8.18 11.01
C LYS A 100 -21.18 -9.56 10.64
N LYS A 101 -21.10 -9.97 9.36
CA LYS A 101 -21.69 -11.23 8.89
C LYS A 101 -20.77 -12.44 9.06
N VAL A 102 -19.46 -12.31 8.83
CA VAL A 102 -18.51 -13.43 8.92
C VAL A 102 -17.93 -13.55 10.32
N PHE A 103 -17.35 -12.46 10.84
CA PHE A 103 -16.62 -12.51 12.12
C PHE A 103 -17.51 -12.27 13.34
N LYS A 104 -18.77 -11.82 13.17
CA LYS A 104 -19.70 -11.42 14.25
C LYS A 104 -19.06 -10.48 15.28
N LEU A 105 -18.14 -9.62 14.83
CA LEU A 105 -17.37 -8.69 15.67
C LEU A 105 -17.68 -7.25 15.28
N ASN A 106 -17.47 -6.32 16.21
CA ASN A 106 -17.67 -4.90 15.94
C ASN A 106 -16.69 -4.38 14.86
N PRO A 107 -17.19 -3.76 13.77
CA PRO A 107 -16.36 -3.21 12.69
C PRO A 107 -15.36 -2.14 13.15
N ILE A 108 -15.66 -1.45 14.26
CA ILE A 108 -14.81 -0.42 14.88
C ILE A 108 -13.38 -0.94 15.16
N ARG A 109 -13.25 -2.23 15.53
CA ARG A 109 -11.94 -2.85 15.77
C ARG A 109 -11.10 -2.97 14.49
N TYR A 110 -11.75 -3.14 13.34
CA TYR A 110 -11.09 -3.15 12.04
C TYR A 110 -10.65 -1.73 11.64
N TYR A 111 -11.53 -0.73 11.82
CA TYR A 111 -11.20 0.67 11.56
C TYR A 111 -10.00 1.15 12.39
N ALA A 112 -9.96 0.82 13.68
CA ALA A 112 -8.83 1.15 14.55
C ALA A 112 -7.53 0.46 14.09
N MET A 113 -7.61 -0.81 13.66
CA MET A 113 -6.46 -1.55 13.16
C MET A 113 -5.94 -0.99 11.82
N VAL A 114 -6.83 -0.53 10.96
CA VAL A 114 -6.43 0.11 9.70
C VAL A 114 -5.84 1.49 9.95
N ALA A 115 -6.46 2.29 10.82
CA ALA A 115 -5.93 3.60 11.20
C ALA A 115 -4.51 3.47 11.80
N SER A 116 -4.27 2.50 12.69
CA SER A 116 -2.94 2.27 13.25
C SER A 116 -1.93 1.84 12.19
N ARG A 117 -2.32 1.00 11.21
CA ARG A 117 -1.45 0.59 10.10
C ARG A 117 -1.16 1.72 9.12
N LEU A 118 -2.14 2.59 8.89
CA LEU A 118 -2.00 3.74 8.00
C LEU A 118 -1.08 4.79 8.62
N LEU A 119 -1.20 5.08 9.91
CA LEU A 119 -0.27 5.94 10.64
C LEU A 119 1.17 5.40 10.61
N LEU A 120 1.34 4.08 10.78
CA LEU A 120 2.64 3.45 10.64
C LEU A 120 3.19 3.57 9.22
N ALA A 121 2.37 3.34 8.20
CA ALA A 121 2.77 3.48 6.80
C ALA A 121 3.18 4.92 6.46
N MET A 122 2.46 5.92 6.97
CA MET A 122 2.84 7.34 6.85
C MET A 122 4.17 7.63 7.56
N GLY A 123 4.35 7.13 8.78
CA GLY A 123 5.60 7.31 9.53
C GLY A 123 6.80 6.70 8.80
N ILE A 124 6.64 5.51 8.22
CA ILE A 124 7.69 4.87 7.43
C ILE A 124 7.92 5.62 6.12
N GLY A 125 6.87 6.09 5.45
CA GLY A 125 6.99 6.94 4.26
C GLY A 125 7.79 8.21 4.54
N LEU A 126 7.54 8.88 5.66
CA LEU A 126 8.31 10.06 6.11
C LEU A 126 9.78 9.73 6.36
N ILE A 127 10.06 8.64 7.08
CA ILE A 127 11.46 8.23 7.34
C ILE A 127 12.16 7.86 6.03
N SER A 128 11.47 7.15 5.13
CA SER A 128 12.00 6.78 3.81
C SER A 128 12.33 8.02 2.96
N TYR A 129 11.47 9.04 3.02
CA TYR A 129 11.69 10.31 2.34
C TYR A 129 12.91 11.06 2.90
N ILE A 130 13.07 11.09 4.23
CA ILE A 130 14.22 11.71 4.89
C ILE A 130 15.51 10.97 4.52
N ILE A 131 15.50 9.63 4.55
CA ILE A 131 16.64 8.80 4.15
C ILE A 131 17.00 9.08 2.69
N TRP A 132 16.02 9.15 1.80
CA TRP A 132 16.26 9.44 0.39
C TRP A 132 16.85 10.84 0.17
N ASN A 133 16.32 11.87 0.85
CA ASN A 133 16.83 13.23 0.73
C ASN A 133 18.27 13.39 1.25
N ASN A 134 18.65 12.63 2.27
CA ASN A 134 20.03 12.63 2.78
C ASN A 134 20.98 11.82 1.89
N ASN A 135 20.51 10.77 1.22
CA ASN A 135 21.32 9.98 0.28
C ASN A 135 21.41 10.62 -1.11
N LEU A 136 20.58 11.61 -1.43
CA LEU A 136 20.62 12.39 -2.68
C LEU A 136 21.96 13.10 -2.90
N ALA A 137 22.70 13.43 -1.83
CA ALA A 137 24.05 14.00 -1.92
C ALA A 137 25.11 13.04 -2.51
N TYR A 138 24.80 11.74 -2.62
CA TYR A 138 25.70 10.73 -3.22
C TYR A 138 25.30 10.36 -4.66
N ILE A 139 24.25 10.93 -5.23
CA ILE A 139 23.68 10.53 -6.53
C ILE A 139 24.17 11.43 -7.67
N GLU A 140 25.47 11.77 -7.68
CA GLU A 140 26.13 12.35 -8.87
C GLU A 140 26.91 11.28 -9.68
N GLY A 141 26.66 10.00 -9.41
CA GLY A 141 27.22 8.88 -10.15
C GLY A 141 26.20 8.24 -11.08
N GLY A 142 26.62 7.79 -12.27
CA GLY A 142 25.76 7.13 -13.28
C GLY A 142 25.01 5.87 -12.79
N MET A 143 24.36 5.15 -13.71
CA MET A 143 23.39 4.05 -13.47
C MET A 143 23.68 3.09 -12.29
N ILE A 144 24.94 2.77 -11.99
CA ILE A 144 25.35 1.91 -10.86
C ILE A 144 25.01 2.54 -9.50
N HIS A 145 25.20 3.85 -9.34
CA HIS A 145 24.85 4.57 -8.11
C HIS A 145 23.34 4.57 -7.86
N PHE A 146 22.54 4.70 -8.92
CA PHE A 146 21.08 4.60 -8.83
C PHE A 146 20.62 3.22 -8.30
N ILE A 147 21.23 2.13 -8.79
CA ILE A 147 20.92 0.77 -8.33
C ILE A 147 21.30 0.58 -6.86
N ILE A 148 22.48 1.05 -6.45
CA ILE A 148 22.94 0.97 -5.06
C ILE A 148 22.02 1.78 -4.13
N ALA A 149 21.63 2.99 -4.54
CA ALA A 149 20.68 3.82 -3.79
C ALA A 149 19.32 3.12 -3.63
N CYS A 150 18.82 2.43 -4.66
CA CYS A 150 17.59 1.64 -4.59
C CYS A 150 17.71 0.46 -3.62
N LEU A 151 18.85 -0.24 -3.61
CA LEU A 151 19.11 -1.35 -2.69
C LEU A 151 19.19 -0.88 -1.24
N ILE A 152 19.87 0.23 -0.97
CA ILE A 152 19.96 0.83 0.37
C ILE A 152 18.58 1.30 0.84
N LEU A 153 17.79 1.93 -0.02
CA LEU A 153 16.39 2.26 0.29
C LEU A 153 15.57 1.00 0.58
N GLY A 154 15.64 -0.02 -0.28
CA GLY A 154 14.90 -1.27 -0.09
C GLY A 154 15.24 -1.95 1.23
N MET A 155 16.51 -2.05 1.58
CA MET A 155 16.97 -2.64 2.84
C MET A 155 16.59 -1.79 4.05
N SER A 156 16.72 -0.46 3.98
CA SER A 156 16.36 0.42 5.10
C SER A 156 14.86 0.42 5.35
N VAL A 157 14.03 0.54 4.30
CA VAL A 157 12.57 0.49 4.42
C VAL A 157 12.12 -0.89 4.89
N GLY A 158 12.68 -1.97 4.33
CA GLY A 158 12.38 -3.34 4.75
C GLY A 158 12.78 -3.63 6.21
N GLY A 159 13.94 -3.15 6.64
CA GLY A 159 14.42 -3.28 8.01
C GLY A 159 13.57 -2.50 9.01
N ILE A 160 13.25 -1.25 8.69
CA ILE A 160 12.38 -0.39 9.51
C ILE A 160 10.96 -0.98 9.60
N MET A 161 10.40 -1.44 8.48
CA MET A 161 9.11 -2.15 8.46
C MET A 161 9.15 -3.37 9.37
N THR A 162 10.17 -4.21 9.24
CA THR A 162 10.30 -5.44 10.05
C THR A 162 10.41 -5.13 11.54
N LEU A 163 11.20 -4.12 11.92
CA LEU A 163 11.34 -3.66 13.30
C LEU A 163 10.03 -3.12 13.88
N ILE A 164 9.36 -2.22 13.15
CA ILE A 164 8.11 -1.60 13.60
C ILE A 164 6.99 -2.64 13.73
N TYR A 165 6.86 -3.56 12.77
CA TYR A 165 5.86 -4.63 12.83
C TYR A 165 6.19 -5.66 13.91
N ALA A 166 7.48 -5.96 14.14
CA ALA A 166 7.91 -6.78 15.25
C ALA A 166 7.56 -6.13 16.59
N VAL A 167 7.76 -4.83 16.78
CA VAL A 167 7.44 -4.15 18.04
C VAL A 167 5.92 -4.02 18.24
N SER A 168 5.20 -3.58 17.21
CA SER A 168 3.80 -3.15 17.32
C SER A 168 2.78 -4.29 17.29
N TYR A 169 3.07 -5.42 16.62
CA TYR A 169 2.09 -6.48 16.43
C TYR A 169 2.58 -7.82 16.97
N LYS A 170 1.93 -8.30 18.05
CA LYS A 170 2.12 -9.66 18.59
C LYS A 170 1.94 -10.75 17.51
N SER A 171 1.03 -10.55 16.56
CA SER A 171 0.82 -11.48 15.44
C SER A 171 2.06 -11.62 14.54
N TYR A 172 2.81 -10.54 14.32
CA TYR A 172 4.04 -10.59 13.53
C TYR A 172 5.17 -11.30 14.29
N ARG A 173 5.29 -11.05 15.61
CA ARG A 173 6.21 -11.81 16.47
C ARG A 173 5.91 -13.31 16.44
N ASN A 174 4.64 -13.70 16.44
CA ASN A 174 4.23 -15.10 16.36
C ASN A 174 4.50 -15.71 14.97
N LEU A 175 4.38 -14.94 13.89
CA LEU A 175 4.79 -15.34 12.55
C LEU A 175 6.30 -15.59 12.48
N PHE A 176 7.11 -14.67 13.00
CA PHE A 176 8.57 -14.84 13.09
C PHE A 176 8.97 -16.05 13.93
N LYS A 177 8.35 -16.24 15.10
CA LYS A 177 8.57 -17.43 15.92
C LYS A 177 8.21 -18.73 15.18
N ARG A 178 7.11 -18.73 14.41
CA ARG A 178 6.71 -19.89 13.59
C ARG A 178 7.69 -20.15 12.44
N LEU A 179 8.07 -19.12 11.68
CA LEU A 179 9.08 -19.23 10.62
C LEU A 179 10.42 -19.73 11.17
N TYR A 180 10.88 -19.15 12.27
CA TYR A 180 12.09 -19.58 12.97
C TYR A 180 11.97 -21.05 13.40
N SER A 181 10.84 -21.46 13.99
CA SER A 181 10.62 -22.85 14.37
C SER A 181 10.60 -23.81 13.17
N ILE A 182 10.13 -23.39 11.99
CA ILE A 182 10.13 -24.25 10.80
C ILE A 182 11.55 -24.44 10.25
N PHE A 183 12.36 -23.37 10.23
CA PHE A 183 13.75 -23.46 9.80
C PHE A 183 14.64 -24.20 10.80
N PHE A 184 14.46 -23.97 12.11
CA PHE A 184 15.30 -24.57 13.16
C PHE A 184 14.79 -25.91 13.73
N ASN A 185 13.51 -26.28 13.60
CA ASN A 185 13.03 -27.59 14.05
C ASN A 185 12.98 -28.65 12.93
N LYS A 186 13.20 -28.28 11.65
CA LYS A 186 13.38 -29.29 10.58
C LYS A 186 14.70 -30.04 10.69
N THR A 187 15.68 -29.53 11.43
CA THR A 187 16.98 -30.18 11.67
C THR A 187 16.98 -31.17 12.83
N ARG A 188 15.83 -31.41 13.50
CA ARG A 188 15.73 -32.35 14.65
C ARG A 188 14.92 -33.62 14.37
N LYS A 189 14.58 -33.89 13.11
CA LYS A 189 13.93 -35.14 12.64
C LYS A 189 14.65 -35.73 11.40
N ALA A 190 15.96 -35.81 11.46
CA ALA A 190 16.77 -36.65 10.57
C ALA A 190 17.67 -37.52 11.45
#